data_AF-A0A178LPK9-F1
#
_entry.id   AF-A0A178LPK9-F1
#
_cell.length_a   1.000
_cell.length_b   1.000
_cell.length_c   1.000
_cell.angle_alpha   90.00
_cell.angle_beta   90.00
_cell.angle_gamma   90.00
#
_symmetry.space_group_name_H-M   'P 1'
#
loop_
_entity.id
_entity.type
_entity.pdbx_description
1 polymer ?
#
loop_
_entity_poly.entity_id
_entity_poly.type
_entity_poly.pdbx_seq_one_letter_code
_entity_poly.pdbx_strand_id
1 'polypeptide(L)'
;MTFQRAIMHGTRLDRAQLPHADFEGADLTGAALVSAQLFDADFADAILQKARLNSAKLEEASFLNADVRGTNFTSATFNGTSFRGARHDETTKWPRGSIPQELP
;
A
#
# COMPACT_ATOMS: atom_id res chain seq x y z
N MET A 1 7.62 -11.60 6.76
CA MET A 1 8.57 -11.79 5.63
C MET A 1 9.14 -10.43 5.32
N THR A 2 10.45 -10.27 5.06
CA THR A 2 11.05 -8.94 4.90
C THR A 2 11.47 -8.66 3.46
N PHE A 3 11.24 -7.42 3.05
CA PHE A 3 11.59 -6.80 1.78
C PHE A 3 12.11 -5.38 2.00
N GLN A 4 12.65 -5.09 3.19
CA GLN A 4 13.14 -3.76 3.55
C GLN A 4 14.08 -3.22 2.47
N ARG A 5 13.78 -2.00 2.00
CA ARG A 5 14.60 -1.28 1.00
C ARG A 5 14.84 -2.06 -0.30
N ALA A 6 14.04 -3.09 -0.56
CA ALA A 6 14.15 -3.89 -1.77
C ALA A 6 13.68 -3.08 -2.97
N ILE A 7 14.30 -3.32 -4.13
CA ILE A 7 13.83 -2.80 -5.41
C ILE A 7 12.89 -3.84 -6.01
N MET A 8 11.60 -3.52 -6.06
CA MET A 8 10.51 -4.42 -6.43
C MET A 8 9.62 -3.85 -7.56
N HIS A 9 10.21 -3.03 -8.43
CA HIS A 9 9.53 -2.38 -9.55
C HIS A 9 8.74 -3.37 -10.40
N GLY A 10 7.45 -3.09 -10.60
CA GLY A 10 6.59 -3.89 -11.48
C GLY A 10 6.43 -5.36 -11.08
N THR A 11 6.88 -5.76 -9.89
CA THR A 11 6.75 -7.14 -9.41
C THR A 11 5.29 -7.56 -9.32
N ARG A 12 5.05 -8.87 -9.45
CA ARG A 12 3.71 -9.45 -9.37
C ARG A 12 3.58 -10.28 -8.09
N LEU A 13 2.81 -9.75 -7.16
CA LEU A 13 2.42 -10.32 -5.88
C LEU A 13 0.88 -10.45 -5.79
N ASP A 14 0.21 -10.52 -6.93
CA ASP A 14 -1.25 -10.69 -7.01
C ASP A 14 -1.68 -11.90 -6.16
N ARG A 15 -2.63 -11.72 -5.24
CA ARG A 15 -3.15 -12.73 -4.31
C ARG A 15 -2.14 -13.34 -3.34
N ALA A 16 -0.95 -12.76 -3.23
CA ALA A 16 0.07 -13.24 -2.31
C ALA A 16 -0.42 -13.20 -0.86
N GLN A 17 0.05 -14.16 -0.07
CA GLN A 17 -0.23 -14.25 1.37
C GLN A 17 0.98 -13.69 2.11
N LEU A 18 0.95 -12.40 2.42
CA LEU A 18 2.07 -11.64 2.96
C LEU A 18 1.67 -10.90 4.25
N PRO A 19 1.09 -11.60 5.24
CA PRO A 19 0.80 -10.96 6.51
C PRO A 19 2.05 -10.63 7.29
N HIS A 20 2.03 -9.53 8.04
CA HIS A 20 3.20 -9.05 8.78
C HIS A 20 4.44 -8.91 7.88
N ALA A 21 4.21 -8.62 6.59
CA ALA A 21 5.30 -8.39 5.66
C ALA A 21 5.84 -6.98 5.87
N ASP A 22 7.16 -6.90 5.84
CA ASP A 22 7.89 -5.68 6.08
C ASP A 22 8.45 -5.18 4.76
N PHE A 23 7.87 -4.10 4.26
CA PHE A 23 8.23 -3.37 3.07
C PHE A 23 8.80 -1.99 3.41
N GLU A 24 9.34 -1.78 4.61
CA GLU A 24 9.88 -0.50 5.03
C GLU A 24 10.92 0.00 4.01
N GLY A 25 10.70 1.20 3.47
CA GLY A 25 11.55 1.84 2.46
C GLY A 25 11.65 1.09 1.12
N ALA A 26 10.83 0.07 0.88
CA ALA A 26 10.86 -0.69 -0.38
C ALA A 26 10.34 0.15 -1.55
N ASP A 27 10.90 -0.09 -2.73
CA ASP A 27 10.40 0.52 -3.96
C ASP A 27 9.50 -0.45 -4.72
N LEU A 28 8.20 -0.25 -4.55
CA LEU A 28 7.09 -1.00 -5.13
C LEU A 28 6.48 -0.25 -6.33
N THR A 29 7.22 0.67 -6.97
CA THR A 29 6.71 1.44 -8.11
C THR A 29 6.14 0.52 -9.19
N GLY A 30 4.86 0.72 -9.51
CA GLY A 30 4.13 -0.08 -10.49
C GLY A 30 3.88 -1.55 -10.11
N ALA A 31 4.20 -1.97 -8.88
CA ALA A 31 3.99 -3.35 -8.43
C ALA A 31 2.50 -3.73 -8.42
N ALA A 32 2.23 -5.01 -8.61
CA ALA A 32 0.90 -5.58 -8.63
C ALA A 32 0.67 -6.42 -7.38
N LEU A 33 -0.16 -5.94 -6.46
CA LEU A 33 -0.57 -6.62 -5.23
C LEU A 33 -2.10 -6.81 -5.21
N VAL A 34 -2.70 -7.06 -6.37
CA VAL A 34 -4.16 -7.16 -6.52
C VAL A 34 -4.67 -8.32 -5.67
N SER A 35 -5.64 -8.05 -4.79
CA SER A 35 -6.20 -9.05 -3.87
C SER A 35 -5.18 -9.73 -2.95
N ALA A 36 -4.01 -9.13 -2.72
CA ALA A 36 -3.03 -9.65 -1.77
C ALA A 36 -3.56 -9.55 -0.33
N GLN A 37 -3.11 -10.46 0.53
CA GLN A 37 -3.36 -10.41 1.97
C GLN A 37 -2.13 -9.78 2.65
N LEU A 38 -2.31 -8.56 3.15
CA LEU A 38 -1.27 -7.68 3.67
C LEU A 38 -1.69 -7.13 5.04
N PHE A 39 -2.42 -7.93 5.82
CA PHE A 39 -2.82 -7.55 7.17
C PHE A 39 -1.58 -7.34 8.04
N ASP A 40 -1.57 -6.23 8.79
CA ASP A 40 -0.46 -5.82 9.66
C ASP A 40 0.90 -5.70 8.91
N ALA A 41 0.86 -5.39 7.62
CA ALA A 41 2.06 -5.16 6.82
C ALA A 41 2.60 -3.73 7.02
N ASP A 42 3.92 -3.59 7.05
CA ASP A 42 4.59 -2.30 7.17
C ASP A 42 5.06 -1.80 5.80
N PHE A 43 4.55 -0.65 5.38
CA PHE A 43 4.94 0.10 4.19
C PHE A 43 5.54 1.47 4.56
N ALA A 44 6.02 1.65 5.80
CA ALA A 44 6.65 2.90 6.22
C ALA A 44 7.76 3.32 5.25
N ASP A 45 7.76 4.59 4.85
CA ASP A 45 8.71 5.19 3.91
C ASP A 45 8.79 4.51 2.52
N ALA A 46 7.88 3.58 2.19
CA ALA A 46 7.88 2.85 0.92
C ALA A 46 7.41 3.73 -0.26
N ILE A 47 7.89 3.40 -1.46
CA ILE A 47 7.47 4.04 -2.71
C ILE A 47 6.48 3.11 -3.42
N LEU A 48 5.20 3.47 -3.45
CA LEU A 48 4.14 2.68 -4.08
C LEU A 48 3.58 3.37 -5.33
N GLN A 49 4.29 4.32 -5.91
CA GLN A 49 3.77 5.11 -7.03
C GLN A 49 3.22 4.21 -8.14
N LYS A 50 1.97 4.46 -8.56
CA LYS A 50 1.27 3.69 -9.59
C LYS A 50 1.10 2.19 -9.29
N ALA A 51 1.30 1.76 -8.05
CA ALA A 51 1.07 0.37 -7.65
C ALA A 51 -0.42 0.01 -7.70
N ARG A 52 -0.72 -1.29 -7.82
CA ARG A 52 -2.09 -1.83 -7.86
C ARG A 52 -2.35 -2.64 -6.60
N LEU A 53 -3.10 -2.05 -5.66
CA LEU A 53 -3.58 -2.69 -4.43
C LEU A 53 -5.11 -2.85 -4.42
N ASN A 54 -5.74 -2.85 -5.60
CA ASN A 54 -7.19 -3.00 -5.66
C ASN A 54 -7.62 -4.35 -5.07
N SER A 55 -8.63 -4.31 -4.21
CA SER A 55 -9.12 -5.46 -3.43
C SER A 55 -8.10 -6.09 -2.46
N ALA A 56 -6.98 -5.42 -2.16
CA ALA A 56 -6.04 -5.90 -1.14
C ALA A 56 -6.63 -5.78 0.28
N LYS A 57 -6.22 -6.70 1.15
CA LYS A 57 -6.56 -6.67 2.58
C LYS A 57 -5.43 -6.00 3.34
N LEU A 58 -5.67 -4.79 3.85
CA LEU A 58 -4.66 -3.92 4.46
C LEU A 58 -5.01 -3.57 5.91
N GLU A 59 -5.87 -4.36 6.57
CA GLU A 59 -6.24 -4.14 7.95
C GLU A 59 -4.99 -4.04 8.84
N GLU A 60 -4.94 -3.03 9.70
CA GLU A 60 -3.81 -2.70 10.59
C GLU A 60 -2.47 -2.40 9.88
N ALA A 61 -2.44 -2.25 8.55
CA ALA A 61 -1.20 -1.91 7.83
C ALA A 61 -0.73 -0.46 8.10
N SER A 62 0.57 -0.22 7.98
CA SER A 62 1.17 1.11 8.11
C SER A 62 1.64 1.63 6.75
N PHE A 63 1.20 2.83 6.36
CA PHE A 63 1.73 3.60 5.21
C PHE A 63 2.39 4.89 5.69
N LEU A 64 2.99 4.89 6.89
CA LEU A 64 3.63 6.06 7.47
C LEU A 64 4.64 6.67 6.49
N ASN A 65 4.45 7.94 6.11
CA ASN A 65 5.30 8.67 5.15
C ASN A 65 5.44 8.04 3.75
N ALA A 66 4.67 7.00 3.41
CA ALA A 66 4.78 6.32 2.14
C ALA A 66 4.37 7.23 0.97
N ASP A 67 4.92 6.99 -0.22
CA ASP A 67 4.52 7.66 -1.45
C ASP A 67 3.51 6.80 -2.22
N VAL A 68 2.22 7.11 -2.08
CA VAL A 68 1.10 6.37 -2.67
C VAL A 68 0.44 7.11 -3.84
N ARG A 69 1.17 8.04 -4.46
CA ARG A 69 0.69 8.80 -5.63
C ARG A 69 0.37 7.89 -6.81
N GLY A 70 -0.84 7.99 -7.33
CA GLY A 70 -1.33 7.13 -8.42
C GLY A 70 -1.59 5.68 -8.03
N THR A 71 -1.47 5.31 -6.76
CA THR A 71 -1.78 3.96 -6.29
C THR A 71 -3.27 3.69 -6.40
N ASN A 72 -3.63 2.49 -6.86
CA ASN A 72 -5.02 2.06 -6.93
C ASN A 72 -5.39 1.18 -5.73
N PHE A 73 -6.12 1.74 -4.77
CA PHE A 73 -6.70 1.04 -3.62
C PHE A 73 -8.20 0.74 -3.77
N THR A 74 -8.78 0.83 -4.97
CA THR A 74 -10.21 0.57 -5.15
C THR A 74 -10.59 -0.80 -4.57
N SER A 75 -11.63 -0.81 -3.73
CA SER A 75 -12.13 -2.01 -3.02
C SER A 75 -11.16 -2.65 -2.02
N ALA A 76 -10.04 -2.01 -1.68
CA ALA A 76 -9.21 -2.45 -0.55
C ALA A 76 -9.91 -2.20 0.78
N THR A 77 -9.54 -2.95 1.82
CA THR A 77 -10.05 -2.80 3.18
C THR A 77 -8.99 -2.17 4.08
N PHE A 78 -9.38 -1.19 4.91
CA PHE A 78 -8.45 -0.34 5.68
C PHE A 78 -8.76 -0.21 7.17
N ASN A 79 -9.42 -1.20 7.78
CA ASN A 79 -9.71 -1.09 9.21
C ASN A 79 -8.38 -1.03 9.99
N GLY A 80 -8.14 0.04 10.75
CA GLY A 80 -6.89 0.27 11.48
C GLY A 80 -5.67 0.66 10.64
N THR A 81 -5.81 0.84 9.32
CA THR A 81 -4.67 1.25 8.48
C THR A 81 -4.28 2.71 8.74
N SER A 82 -3.00 2.97 9.00
CA SER A 82 -2.51 4.35 9.11
C SER A 82 -1.96 4.86 7.79
N PHE A 83 -2.39 6.07 7.40
CA PHE A 83 -1.87 6.81 6.24
C PHE A 83 -1.18 8.12 6.65
N ARG A 84 -0.81 8.24 7.93
CA ARG A 84 -0.20 9.45 8.47
C ARG A 84 1.05 9.83 7.67
N GLY A 85 1.08 11.08 7.18
CA GLY A 85 2.21 11.59 6.39
C GLY A 85 2.33 10.98 4.99
N ALA A 86 1.45 10.05 4.60
CA ALA A 86 1.47 9.46 3.27
C ALA A 86 1.21 10.54 2.20
N ARG A 87 2.03 10.52 1.15
CA ARG A 87 1.92 11.43 0.02
C ARG A 87 0.98 10.83 -1.01
N HIS A 88 -0.06 11.56 -1.36
CA HIS A 88 -1.04 11.17 -2.37
C HIS A 88 -1.33 12.37 -3.29
N ASP A 89 -2.00 12.13 -4.40
CA ASP A 89 -2.41 13.16 -5.35
C ASP A 89 -3.78 12.81 -5.97
N GLU A 90 -4.25 13.63 -6.91
CA GLU A 90 -5.53 13.46 -7.59
C GLU A 90 -5.65 12.15 -8.39
N THR A 91 -4.53 11.45 -8.62
CA THR A 91 -4.50 10.19 -9.37
C THR A 91 -4.57 8.96 -8.46
N THR A 92 -4.37 9.13 -7.15
CA THR A 92 -4.55 8.05 -6.16
C THR A 92 -6.02 7.67 -6.06
N LYS A 93 -6.33 6.37 -6.20
CA LYS A 93 -7.71 5.86 -6.15
C LYS A 93 -7.99 5.23 -4.82
N TRP A 94 -8.85 5.85 -4.03
CA TRP A 94 -9.32 5.33 -2.75
C TRP A 94 -10.55 4.42 -2.93
N PRO A 95 -10.82 3.49 -2.00
CA PRO A 95 -12.11 2.84 -1.97
C PRO A 95 -13.23 3.89 -1.78
N ARG A 96 -14.42 3.55 -2.25
CA ARG A 96 -15.53 4.51 -2.33
C ARG A 96 -15.88 5.03 -0.93
N GLY A 97 -15.88 6.35 -0.76
CA GLY A 97 -16.24 7.00 0.51
C GLY A 97 -15.23 6.80 1.65
N SER A 98 -14.01 6.34 1.36
CA SER A 98 -12.99 5.98 2.35
C SER A 98 -11.66 6.69 2.10
N ILE A 99 -11.73 7.99 1.77
CA ILE A 99 -10.54 8.84 1.82
C ILE A 99 -10.12 8.93 3.30
N PRO A 100 -8.91 8.51 3.67
CA PRO A 100 -8.45 8.60 5.05
C PRO A 100 -8.43 10.06 5.54
N GLN A 101 -8.92 10.29 6.75
CA GLN A 101 -9.00 11.64 7.34
C GLN A 101 -7.62 12.24 7.69
N GLU A 102 -6.58 11.40 7.71
CA GLU A 102 -5.20 11.76 8.06
C GLU A 102 -4.38 12.28 6.87
N LEU A 103 -4.97 12.32 5.69
CA LEU A 103 -4.34 12.79 4.48
C LEU A 103 -4.45 14.32 4.36
N PRO A 104 -3.38 15.01 3.91
CA PRO A 104 -3.39 16.45 3.69
C PRO A 104 -4.33 16.91 2.56
#